data_AF-A0A388QUZ4-F1
#
_entry.id   AF-A0A388QUZ4-F1
#
_cell.length_a   1.000
_cell.length_b   1.000
_cell.length_c   1.000
_cell.angle_alpha   90.00
_cell.angle_beta   90.00
_cell.angle_gamma   90.00
#
_symmetry.space_group_name_H-M   'P 1'
#
loop_
_entity.id
_entity.type
_entity.pdbx_description
1 polymer ?
#
loop_
_entity_poly.entity_id
_entity_poly.type
_entity_poly.pdbx_seq_one_letter_code
_entity_poly.pdbx_strand_id
1 'polypeptide(L)'
;MLAHPQHTEDEVAIMLRWLLALEKGKGGPTLSRGLDGQVTAPKDGKPGTLLLEATYTDLGAGPAGSLSGKGTVTLRHRRLEAESAEVDGGKKAGKVVGSTNHGATLKFTGLNLANSKGITILASTGGAKGSQVEVRLDSPTGPLLATVDITYTGDWNKLVENKAPLGPSTGRHDVYLVLTNPKKGGGLMNIDWVQFDR
;
A
#
# COMPACT_ATOMS: atom_id res chain seq x y z
N MET A 1 -18.66 -33.89 -15.75
CA MET A 1 -18.53 -33.67 -14.30
C MET A 1 -17.18 -34.20 -13.87
N LEU A 2 -16.41 -33.44 -13.09
CA LEU A 2 -15.12 -33.90 -12.55
C LEU A 2 -15.37 -35.10 -11.63
N ALA A 3 -14.56 -36.16 -11.75
CA ALA A 3 -14.72 -37.40 -10.98
C ALA A 3 -14.50 -37.22 -9.46
N HIS A 4 -13.98 -36.06 -9.03
CA HIS A 4 -13.66 -35.72 -7.64
C HIS A 4 -14.05 -34.26 -7.33
N PRO A 5 -15.34 -33.95 -7.15
CA PRO A 5 -15.82 -32.57 -6.92
C PRO A 5 -15.36 -31.96 -5.60
N GLN A 6 -14.81 -32.75 -4.68
CA GLN A 6 -14.22 -32.29 -3.42
C GLN A 6 -12.82 -31.69 -3.58
N HIS A 7 -12.20 -31.82 -4.76
CA HIS A 7 -10.87 -31.32 -5.05
C HIS A 7 -10.92 -30.28 -6.17
N THR A 8 -10.13 -29.23 -6.02
CA THR A 8 -9.89 -28.25 -7.08
C THR A 8 -9.13 -28.90 -8.24
N GLU A 9 -9.24 -28.33 -9.45
CA GLU A 9 -8.50 -28.83 -10.62
C GLU A 9 -6.98 -28.86 -10.38
N ASP A 10 -6.45 -27.89 -9.62
CA ASP A 10 -5.04 -27.84 -9.23
C ASP A 10 -4.65 -29.00 -8.31
N GLU A 11 -5.48 -29.33 -7.32
CA GLU A 11 -5.24 -30.48 -6.44
C GLU A 11 -5.28 -31.81 -7.21
N VAL A 12 -6.25 -31.97 -8.12
CA VAL A 12 -6.34 -33.15 -8.98
C VAL A 12 -5.13 -33.25 -9.90
N ALA A 13 -4.67 -32.14 -10.48
CA ALA A 13 -3.47 -32.11 -11.31
C ALA A 13 -2.19 -32.49 -10.53
N ILE A 14 -2.07 -32.07 -9.27
CA ILE A 14 -0.95 -32.43 -8.39
C ILE A 14 -0.95 -33.94 -8.09
N MET A 15 -2.12 -34.51 -7.75
CA MET A 15 -2.25 -35.94 -7.47
C MET A 15 -1.89 -36.81 -8.70
N LEU A 16 -2.37 -36.42 -9.88
CA LEU A 16 -2.10 -37.13 -11.13
C LEU A 16 -0.61 -37.06 -11.51
N ARG A 17 0.03 -35.91 -11.32
CA ARG A 17 1.47 -35.74 -11.57
C ARG A 17 2.33 -36.54 -10.59
N TRP A 18 1.91 -36.65 -9.33
CA TRP A 18 2.59 -37.50 -8.34
C TRP A 18 2.47 -38.98 -8.70
N LEU A 19 1.28 -39.45 -9.10
CA LEU A 19 1.06 -40.83 -9.52
C LEU A 19 1.93 -41.21 -10.74
N LEU A 20 2.02 -40.32 -11.73
CA LEU A 20 2.84 -40.52 -12.93
C LEU A 20 4.35 -40.47 -12.65
N ALA A 21 4.75 -39.87 -11.53
CA ALA A 21 6.14 -39.79 -11.10
C ALA A 21 6.63 -41.04 -10.33
N LEU A 22 5.76 -42.01 -10.06
CA LEU A 22 6.11 -43.26 -9.36
C LEU A 22 6.77 -44.32 -10.27
N GLU A 23 7.10 -44.00 -11.53
CA GLU A 23 7.89 -44.90 -12.37
C GLU A 23 9.26 -45.19 -11.74
N LYS A 24 9.52 -46.48 -11.49
CA LYS A 24 10.72 -46.96 -10.80
C LYS A 24 11.99 -46.53 -11.58
N GLY A 25 12.79 -45.63 -10.99
CA GLY A 25 14.10 -45.23 -11.50
C GLY A 25 14.15 -43.90 -12.25
N LYS A 26 13.04 -43.17 -12.38
CA LYS A 26 13.05 -41.78 -12.84
C LYS A 26 12.71 -40.88 -11.66
N GLY A 27 13.64 -40.00 -11.29
CA GLY A 27 13.43 -39.05 -10.19
C GLY A 27 12.09 -38.34 -10.38
N GLY A 28 11.17 -38.56 -9.45
CA GLY A 28 9.94 -37.78 -9.40
C GLY A 28 10.28 -36.29 -9.29
N PRO A 29 9.38 -35.39 -9.72
CA PRO A 29 9.66 -33.96 -9.59
C PRO A 29 9.95 -33.66 -8.13
N THR A 30 11.14 -33.12 -7.87
CA THR A 30 11.49 -32.55 -6.58
C THR A 30 10.56 -31.34 -6.40
N LEU A 31 9.42 -31.56 -5.75
CA LEU A 31 8.55 -30.50 -5.26
C LEU A 31 9.30 -29.78 -4.14
N SER A 32 10.21 -28.88 -4.51
CA SER A 32 10.63 -27.83 -3.60
C SER A 32 9.46 -26.86 -3.51
N ARG A 33 8.59 -27.02 -2.51
CA ARG A 33 7.76 -25.89 -2.06
C ARG A 33 8.75 -24.75 -1.81
N GLY A 34 8.50 -23.59 -2.42
CA GLY A 34 9.37 -22.43 -2.27
C GLY A 34 9.74 -22.24 -0.80
N LEU A 35 11.02 -21.93 -0.55
CA LEU A 35 11.52 -21.73 0.81
C LEU A 35 10.67 -20.67 1.51
N ASP A 36 10.05 -21.02 2.63
CA ASP A 36 9.44 -20.07 3.53
C ASP A 36 10.51 -19.54 4.51
N GLY A 37 10.40 -18.28 4.89
CA GLY A 37 11.37 -17.64 5.75
C GLY A 37 10.81 -16.40 6.42
N GLN A 38 11.39 -16.05 7.56
CA GLN A 38 11.09 -14.80 8.26
C GLN A 38 12.27 -13.85 8.13
N VAL A 39 11.97 -12.58 7.81
CA VAL A 39 12.95 -11.49 7.81
C VAL A 39 12.52 -10.49 8.87
N THR A 40 13.41 -10.21 9.82
CA THR A 40 13.20 -9.17 10.82
C THR A 40 13.58 -7.82 10.22
N ALA A 41 12.67 -6.86 10.28
CA ALA A 41 12.97 -5.50 9.83
C ALA A 41 14.08 -4.85 10.70
N PRO A 42 14.90 -3.96 10.13
CA PRO A 42 15.90 -3.19 10.88
C PRO A 42 15.28 -2.44 12.08
N LYS A 43 15.98 -2.42 13.22
CA LYS A 43 15.47 -1.93 14.52
C LYS A 43 15.48 -0.41 14.69
N ASP A 44 16.08 0.30 13.75
CA ASP A 44 16.40 1.72 13.83
C ASP A 44 15.16 2.63 13.81
N GLY A 45 13.96 2.08 13.59
CA GLY A 45 12.67 2.77 13.80
C GLY A 45 12.46 3.98 12.88
N LYS A 46 13.38 4.19 11.94
CA LYS A 46 13.31 5.25 10.94
C LYS A 46 12.31 4.85 9.85
N PRO A 47 11.40 5.76 9.45
CA PRO A 47 10.62 5.56 8.24
C PRO A 47 11.54 5.27 7.06
N GLY A 48 11.25 4.20 6.34
CA GLY A 48 12.09 3.73 5.25
C GLY A 48 11.33 2.79 4.32
N THR A 49 11.95 2.50 3.19
CA THR A 49 11.46 1.52 2.23
C THR A 49 12.34 0.28 2.30
N LEU A 50 11.73 -0.88 2.52
CA LEU A 50 12.44 -2.17 2.46
C LEU A 50 12.13 -2.84 1.13
N LEU A 51 13.16 -3.33 0.46
CA LEU A 51 13.02 -4.17 -0.73
C LEU A 51 13.30 -5.62 -0.32
N LEU A 52 12.27 -6.47 -0.40
CA LEU A 52 12.45 -7.91 -0.32
C LEU A 52 12.66 -8.44 -1.73
N GLU A 53 13.71 -9.23 -1.91
CA GLU A 53 14.06 -9.84 -3.18
C GLU A 53 14.20 -11.34 -2.98
N ALA A 54 13.55 -12.11 -3.86
CA ALA A 54 13.70 -13.54 -3.93
C ALA A 54 14.26 -13.88 -5.32
N THR A 55 15.33 -14.66 -5.35
CA THR A 55 15.93 -15.19 -6.58
C THR A 55 15.90 -16.71 -6.49
N TYR A 56 15.44 -17.35 -7.56
CA TYR A 56 15.42 -18.80 -7.70
C TYR A 56 16.21 -19.17 -8.94
N THR A 57 17.05 -20.21 -8.83
CA THR A 57 17.77 -20.80 -9.96
C THR A 57 17.39 -22.26 -10.03
N ASP A 58 16.88 -22.70 -11.18
CA ASP A 58 16.60 -24.11 -11.40
C ASP A 58 17.89 -24.90 -11.66
N LEU A 59 17.76 -26.22 -11.76
CA LEU A 59 18.90 -27.12 -11.97
C LEU A 59 19.30 -27.24 -13.46
N GLY A 60 18.56 -26.62 -14.38
CA GLY A 60 18.64 -26.91 -15.82
C GLY A 60 18.18 -28.35 -16.17
N ALA A 61 18.27 -28.71 -17.45
CA ALA A 61 18.04 -30.07 -17.93
C ALA A 61 18.72 -30.34 -19.28
N GLY A 62 19.69 -31.27 -19.31
CA GLY A 62 20.36 -31.68 -20.54
C GLY A 62 21.16 -30.55 -21.20
N PRO A 63 21.03 -30.29 -22.52
CA PRO A 63 21.76 -29.19 -23.18
C PRO A 63 21.27 -27.80 -22.75
N ALA A 64 20.15 -27.69 -22.04
CA ALA A 64 19.66 -26.45 -21.47
C ALA A 64 20.32 -26.22 -20.10
N GLY A 65 21.09 -25.13 -19.99
CA GLY A 65 21.64 -24.67 -18.71
C GLY A 65 20.56 -24.23 -17.72
N SER A 66 20.98 -23.91 -16.50
CA SER A 66 20.07 -23.41 -15.48
C SER A 66 19.47 -22.04 -15.84
N LEU A 67 18.24 -21.81 -15.39
CA LEU A 67 17.55 -20.53 -15.50
C LEU A 67 17.36 -19.91 -14.12
N SER A 68 17.51 -18.59 -14.05
CA SER A 68 17.23 -17.81 -12.85
C SER A 68 16.02 -16.91 -13.05
N GLY A 69 15.12 -16.89 -12.06
CA GLY A 69 14.02 -15.96 -11.94
C GLY A 69 14.16 -15.11 -10.67
N LYS A 70 13.65 -13.87 -10.73
CA LYS A 70 13.68 -12.93 -9.61
C LYS A 70 12.32 -12.29 -9.38
N GLY A 71 11.92 -12.16 -8.13
CA GLY A 71 10.74 -11.42 -7.69
C GLY A 71 11.10 -10.42 -6.61
N THR A 72 10.48 -9.25 -6.64
CA THR A 72 10.70 -8.20 -5.63
C THR A 72 9.39 -7.70 -5.02
N VAL A 73 9.43 -7.38 -3.74
CA VAL A 73 8.33 -6.73 -3.01
C VAL A 73 8.88 -5.53 -2.26
N THR A 74 8.33 -4.36 -2.57
CA THR A 74 8.60 -3.13 -1.83
C THR A 74 7.63 -3.01 -0.65
N LEU A 75 8.19 -2.98 0.56
CA LEU A 75 7.48 -2.68 1.80
C LEU A 75 7.69 -1.20 2.13
N ARG A 76 6.60 -0.49 2.38
CA ARG A 76 6.61 0.93 2.75
C ARG A 76 6.25 1.09 4.21
N HIS A 77 6.82 2.10 4.84
CA HIS A 77 6.40 2.51 6.17
C HIS A 77 4.92 2.95 6.14
N ARG A 78 4.20 2.72 7.25
CA ARG A 78 2.77 3.08 7.37
C ARG A 78 2.52 4.58 7.37
N ARG A 79 3.52 5.34 7.81
CA ARG A 79 3.60 6.80 7.68
C ARG A 79 4.27 7.17 6.37
N LEU A 80 3.62 8.03 5.61
CA LEU A 80 4.07 8.58 4.35
C LEU A 80 4.10 10.11 4.46
N GLU A 81 5.23 10.70 4.10
CA GLU A 81 5.39 12.15 4.06
C GLU A 81 4.55 12.73 2.91
N ALA A 82 3.87 13.85 3.14
CA ALA A 82 2.97 14.48 2.19
C ALA A 82 3.74 14.98 0.96
N GLU A 83 4.96 15.47 1.13
CA GLU A 83 5.82 15.90 0.03
C GLU A 83 6.31 14.75 -0.86
N SER A 84 6.13 13.48 -0.43
CA SER A 84 6.40 12.32 -1.28
C SER A 84 5.27 12.01 -2.27
N ALA A 85 4.08 12.58 -2.07
CA ALA A 85 2.92 12.38 -2.94
C ALA A 85 3.07 13.08 -4.30
N GLU A 86 2.32 12.62 -5.29
CA GLU A 86 1.99 13.43 -6.47
C GLU A 86 0.90 14.43 -6.06
N VAL A 87 1.16 15.74 -6.24
CA VAL A 87 0.33 16.82 -5.70
C VAL A 87 -0.34 17.58 -6.84
N ASP A 88 -1.66 17.72 -6.76
CA ASP A 88 -2.45 18.60 -7.61
C ASP A 88 -3.17 19.65 -6.75
N GLY A 89 -3.19 20.91 -7.20
CA GLY A 89 -3.81 22.00 -6.45
C GLY A 89 -3.11 22.41 -5.14
N GLY A 90 -1.80 22.17 -5.00
CA GLY A 90 -0.98 22.53 -3.83
C GLY A 90 0.50 22.66 -4.15
N LYS A 91 1.33 22.97 -3.15
CA LYS A 91 2.80 23.11 -3.29
C LYS A 91 3.55 22.41 -2.17
N LYS A 92 4.60 21.67 -2.54
CA LYS A 92 5.58 21.11 -1.60
C LYS A 92 6.47 22.24 -1.07
N ALA A 93 6.54 22.41 0.24
CA ALA A 93 7.29 23.46 0.91
C ALA A 93 8.02 22.88 2.13
N GLY A 94 9.25 22.41 1.92
CA GLY A 94 9.99 21.69 2.96
C GLY A 94 9.31 20.35 3.27
N LYS A 95 8.94 20.15 4.54
CA LYS A 95 8.30 18.93 5.06
C LYS A 95 6.77 18.96 5.03
N VAL A 96 6.19 19.91 4.31
CA VAL A 96 4.73 20.03 4.22
C VAL A 96 4.29 20.27 2.79
N VAL A 97 3.08 19.84 2.49
CA VAL A 97 2.31 20.31 1.34
C VAL A 97 1.37 21.41 1.83
N GLY A 98 1.57 22.62 1.31
CA GLY A 98 0.78 23.80 1.63
C GLY A 98 0.27 24.51 0.37
N SER A 99 -0.21 25.74 0.51
CA SER A 99 -0.88 26.48 -0.60
C SER A 99 -2.02 25.69 -1.25
N THR A 100 -2.69 24.86 -0.46
CA THR A 100 -3.75 23.97 -0.92
C THR A 100 -5.09 24.71 -1.01
N ASN A 101 -5.98 24.22 -1.87
CA ASN A 101 -7.34 24.72 -2.00
C ASN A 101 -8.34 23.56 -1.87
N HIS A 102 -9.63 23.88 -1.80
CA HIS A 102 -10.66 22.88 -1.99
C HIS A 102 -10.47 22.16 -3.32
N GLY A 103 -10.49 20.83 -3.29
CA GLY A 103 -10.26 19.98 -4.46
C GLY A 103 -8.80 19.63 -4.70
N ALA A 104 -7.85 20.18 -3.93
CA ALA A 104 -6.45 19.76 -4.01
C ALA A 104 -6.32 18.29 -3.63
N THR A 105 -5.39 17.58 -4.29
CA THR A 105 -5.18 16.15 -4.08
C THR A 105 -3.73 15.81 -3.82
N LEU A 106 -3.51 14.84 -2.93
CA LEU A 106 -2.23 14.16 -2.73
C LEU A 106 -2.43 12.69 -3.08
N LYS A 107 -1.72 12.20 -4.09
CA LYS A 107 -1.81 10.82 -4.56
C LYS A 107 -0.60 10.01 -4.12
N PHE A 108 -0.87 8.84 -3.54
CA PHE A 108 0.11 7.80 -3.23
C PHE A 108 -0.15 6.54 -4.05
N THR A 109 0.79 6.20 -4.93
CA THR A 109 0.61 5.09 -5.88
C THR A 109 0.87 3.71 -5.25
N GLY A 110 0.00 2.76 -5.57
CA GLY A 110 0.19 1.32 -5.33
C GLY A 110 0.29 0.91 -3.86
N LEU A 111 -0.46 1.55 -2.97
CA LEU A 111 -0.51 1.21 -1.55
C LEU A 111 -1.37 -0.04 -1.30
N ASN A 112 -0.90 -0.92 -0.42
CA ASN A 112 -1.72 -1.99 0.14
C ASN A 112 -2.15 -1.59 1.54
N LEU A 113 -3.45 -1.36 1.73
CA LEU A 113 -4.04 -0.94 3.00
C LEU A 113 -4.63 -2.11 3.81
N ALA A 114 -4.35 -3.36 3.43
CA ALA A 114 -4.79 -4.52 4.16
C ALA A 114 -4.35 -4.44 5.64
N ASN A 115 -5.27 -4.75 6.54
CA ASN A 115 -5.10 -4.69 8.00
C ASN A 115 -4.82 -3.28 8.54
N SER A 116 -5.17 -2.22 7.81
CA SER A 116 -5.25 -0.86 8.37
C SER A 116 -6.69 -0.57 8.78
N LYS A 117 -6.89 -0.09 10.01
CA LYS A 117 -8.21 0.20 10.60
C LYS A 117 -8.40 1.66 10.97
N GLY A 118 -7.32 2.44 10.93
CA GLY A 118 -7.35 3.87 11.23
C GLY A 118 -6.46 4.64 10.27
N ILE A 119 -6.69 5.94 10.25
CA ILE A 119 -5.81 6.90 9.60
C ILE A 119 -5.55 8.05 10.56
N THR A 120 -4.30 8.49 10.63
CA THR A 120 -3.85 9.69 11.33
C THR A 120 -3.20 10.63 10.33
N ILE A 121 -3.61 11.91 10.34
CA ILE A 121 -3.04 12.97 9.48
C ILE A 121 -2.50 14.08 10.37
N LEU A 122 -1.22 14.44 10.18
CA LEU A 122 -0.64 15.63 10.81
C LEU A 122 -0.85 16.83 9.88
N ALA A 123 -1.69 17.77 10.31
CA ALA A 123 -2.07 18.91 9.50
C ALA A 123 -2.33 20.17 10.33
N SER A 124 -2.35 21.33 9.68
CA SER A 124 -2.75 22.62 10.25
C SER A 124 -3.75 23.33 9.34
N THR A 125 -4.60 24.17 9.92
CA THR A 125 -5.45 25.09 9.15
C THR A 125 -5.56 26.44 9.86
N GLY A 126 -5.01 27.47 9.22
CA GLY A 126 -5.00 28.83 9.77
C GLY A 126 -6.27 29.62 9.49
N GLY A 127 -6.94 29.36 8.36
CA GLY A 127 -8.03 30.21 7.84
C GLY A 127 -9.38 29.53 7.56
N ALA A 128 -9.45 28.20 7.65
CA ALA A 128 -10.60 27.45 7.13
C ALA A 128 -11.13 26.43 8.16
N LYS A 129 -12.11 26.85 8.98
CA LYS A 129 -12.85 25.94 9.87
C LYS A 129 -13.69 24.94 9.06
N GLY A 130 -13.87 23.74 9.62
CA GLY A 130 -14.65 22.67 8.99
C GLY A 130 -13.98 22.06 7.75
N SER A 131 -12.66 22.13 7.69
CA SER A 131 -11.88 21.50 6.62
C SER A 131 -11.75 20.00 6.87
N GLN A 132 -11.82 19.22 5.80
CA GLN A 132 -11.75 17.76 5.85
C GLN A 132 -10.75 17.24 4.83
N VAL A 133 -10.30 16.01 5.06
CA VAL A 133 -9.56 15.21 4.08
C VAL A 133 -10.34 13.93 3.82
N GLU A 134 -10.74 13.72 2.57
CA GLU A 134 -11.34 12.47 2.13
C GLU A 134 -10.24 11.52 1.63
N VAL A 135 -10.28 10.27 2.08
CA VAL A 135 -9.36 9.21 1.65
C VAL A 135 -10.08 8.34 0.63
N ARG A 136 -9.65 8.40 -0.62
CA ARG A 136 -10.32 7.72 -1.75
C ARG A 136 -9.39 6.76 -2.48
N LEU A 137 -9.96 5.70 -3.04
CA LEU A 137 -9.24 4.73 -3.85
C LEU A 137 -9.35 5.03 -5.34
N ASP A 138 -8.24 4.82 -6.04
CA ASP A 138 -8.06 4.77 -7.50
C ASP A 138 -8.33 6.08 -8.26
N SER A 139 -9.15 6.99 -7.74
CA SER A 139 -9.33 8.34 -8.27
C SER A 139 -9.79 9.35 -7.19
N PRO A 140 -9.69 10.67 -7.46
CA PRO A 140 -10.23 11.70 -6.55
C PRO A 140 -11.74 11.62 -6.32
N THR A 141 -12.49 10.87 -7.14
CA THR A 141 -13.93 10.66 -7.02
C THR A 141 -14.30 9.20 -6.76
N GLY A 142 -13.29 8.34 -6.54
CA GLY A 142 -13.46 6.91 -6.36
C GLY A 142 -14.00 6.54 -4.97
N PRO A 143 -14.00 5.24 -4.64
CA PRO A 143 -14.54 4.75 -3.37
C PRO A 143 -13.94 5.46 -2.15
N LEU A 144 -14.80 5.98 -1.28
CA LEU A 144 -14.40 6.67 -0.04
C LEU A 144 -14.12 5.64 1.06
N LEU A 145 -12.93 5.68 1.65
CA LEU A 145 -12.55 4.83 2.78
C LEU A 145 -12.66 5.55 4.14
N ALA A 146 -12.42 6.86 4.16
CA ALA A 146 -12.51 7.66 5.38
C ALA A 146 -12.69 9.13 5.05
N THR A 147 -13.30 9.85 5.99
CA THR A 147 -13.28 11.31 6.04
C THR A 147 -12.63 11.71 7.36
N VAL A 148 -11.57 12.50 7.29
CA VAL A 148 -10.82 13.00 8.45
C VAL A 148 -11.16 14.46 8.65
N ASP A 149 -11.80 14.80 9.78
CA ASP A 149 -12.01 16.18 10.19
C ASP A 149 -10.67 16.80 10.62
N ILE A 150 -10.30 17.94 10.03
CA ILE A 150 -9.07 18.65 10.37
C ILE A 150 -9.38 19.75 11.37
N THR A 151 -8.78 19.62 12.56
CA THR A 151 -8.93 20.57 13.66
C THR A 151 -8.45 21.95 13.25
N TYR A 152 -9.24 22.97 13.55
CA TYR A 152 -8.85 24.36 13.32
C TYR A 152 -7.72 24.78 14.26
N THR A 153 -6.56 25.14 13.71
CA THR A 153 -5.37 25.47 14.51
C THR A 153 -5.16 26.97 14.67
N GLY A 154 -5.66 27.78 13.72
CA GLY A 154 -5.49 29.25 13.71
C GLY A 154 -4.06 29.71 13.40
N ASP A 155 -3.13 28.78 13.24
CA ASP A 155 -1.71 29.02 12.92
C ASP A 155 -1.25 27.93 11.94
N TRP A 156 -0.64 28.36 10.83
CA TRP A 156 -0.14 27.51 9.76
C TRP A 156 1.05 26.63 10.17
N ASN A 157 1.82 27.07 11.17
CA ASN A 157 2.98 26.35 11.69
C ASN A 157 2.64 25.43 12.86
N LYS A 158 1.41 25.50 13.38
CA LYS A 158 0.93 24.62 14.44
C LYS A 158 0.19 23.44 13.83
N LEU A 159 0.88 22.33 13.63
CA LEU A 159 0.27 21.08 13.16
C LEU A 159 -0.25 20.25 14.33
N VAL A 160 -1.36 19.55 14.10
CA VAL A 160 -2.00 18.65 15.06
C VAL A 160 -2.39 17.35 14.38
N GLU A 161 -2.35 16.24 15.13
CA GLU A 161 -2.82 14.95 14.64
C GLU A 161 -4.34 14.91 14.61
N ASN A 162 -4.90 14.46 13.49
CA ASN A 162 -6.33 14.26 13.29
C ASN A 162 -6.55 12.80 12.89
N LYS A 163 -7.56 12.15 13.47
CA LYS A 163 -7.75 10.70 13.35
C LYS A 163 -9.16 10.36 12.87
N ALA A 164 -9.26 9.30 12.09
CA ALA A 164 -10.55 8.71 11.72
C ALA A 164 -10.43 7.18 11.60
N PRO A 165 -11.55 6.44 11.78
CA PRO A 165 -11.60 5.05 11.36
C PRO A 165 -11.44 4.95 9.84
N LEU A 166 -10.77 3.88 9.39
CA LEU A 166 -10.55 3.60 7.99
C LEU A 166 -11.35 2.36 7.57
N GLY A 167 -12.11 2.47 6.49
CA GLY A 167 -12.80 1.34 5.88
C GLY A 167 -11.83 0.27 5.37
N PRO A 168 -12.26 -1.00 5.32
CA PRO A 168 -11.42 -2.09 4.83
C PRO A 168 -11.11 -1.93 3.34
N SER A 169 -9.90 -2.32 2.96
CA SER A 169 -9.46 -2.39 1.55
C SER A 169 -8.54 -3.59 1.36
N THR A 170 -8.61 -4.22 0.18
CA THR A 170 -7.84 -5.41 -0.19
C THR A 170 -7.13 -5.16 -1.51
N GLY A 171 -5.92 -5.68 -1.67
CA GLY A 171 -5.15 -5.47 -2.90
C GLY A 171 -4.31 -4.18 -2.84
N ARG A 172 -3.83 -3.74 -4.01
CA ARG A 172 -3.06 -2.51 -4.16
C ARG A 172 -3.90 -1.48 -4.91
N HIS A 173 -3.93 -0.27 -4.39
CA HIS A 173 -4.68 0.86 -4.94
C HIS A 173 -3.83 2.11 -4.99
N ASP A 174 -4.19 3.01 -5.89
CA ASP A 174 -3.76 4.40 -5.77
C ASP A 174 -4.63 5.07 -4.69
N VAL A 175 -4.01 5.73 -3.74
CA VAL A 175 -4.73 6.36 -2.62
C VAL A 175 -4.65 7.86 -2.77
N TYR A 176 -5.82 8.49 -2.81
CA TYR A 176 -5.99 9.93 -2.92
C TYR A 176 -6.41 10.51 -1.58
N LEU A 177 -5.70 11.53 -1.12
CA LEU A 177 -6.18 12.46 -0.10
C LEU A 177 -6.77 13.67 -0.80
N VAL A 178 -8.09 13.85 -0.72
CA VAL A 178 -8.81 14.97 -1.35
C VAL A 178 -9.17 15.98 -0.28
N LEU A 179 -8.65 17.20 -0.41
CA LEU A 179 -8.82 18.25 0.58
C LEU A 179 -10.13 19.00 0.31
N THR A 180 -11.03 19.02 1.29
CA THR A 180 -12.38 19.54 1.10
C THR A 180 -12.73 20.65 2.09
N ASN A 181 -13.27 21.75 1.54
CA ASN A 181 -14.01 22.77 2.28
C ASN A 181 -14.74 23.66 1.26
N PRO A 182 -15.98 23.31 0.86
CA PRO A 182 -16.69 24.01 -0.21
C PRO A 182 -17.05 25.46 0.16
N LYS A 183 -16.98 25.84 1.45
CA LYS A 183 -17.32 27.18 1.94
C LYS A 183 -16.14 28.16 1.91
N LYS A 184 -14.94 27.71 1.55
CA LYS A 184 -13.72 28.53 1.52
C LYS A 184 -12.93 28.32 0.23
N GLY A 185 -12.58 29.42 -0.43
CA GLY A 185 -11.58 29.48 -1.49
C GLY A 185 -10.27 30.07 -0.97
N GLY A 186 -9.12 29.55 -1.43
CA GLY A 186 -7.80 30.04 -1.07
C GLY A 186 -7.28 29.51 0.27
N GLY A 187 -6.13 28.81 0.25
CA GLY A 187 -5.34 28.47 1.45
C GLY A 187 -6.13 27.65 2.48
N LEU A 188 -6.15 26.33 2.29
CA LEU A 188 -7.02 25.44 3.05
C LEU A 188 -6.33 24.82 4.27
N MET A 189 -5.24 24.08 4.05
CA MET A 189 -4.47 23.41 5.10
C MET A 189 -3.01 23.15 4.67
N ASN A 190 -2.14 22.96 5.65
CA ASN A 190 -0.83 22.33 5.44
C ASN A 190 -0.91 20.88 5.93
N ILE A 191 -0.32 19.95 5.18
CA ILE A 191 -0.23 18.53 5.56
C ILE A 191 1.24 18.14 5.58
N ASP A 192 1.71 17.55 6.69
CA ASP A 192 3.09 17.05 6.85
C ASP A 192 3.15 15.57 6.48
N TRP A 193 2.37 14.73 7.13
CA TRP A 193 2.32 13.30 6.82
C TRP A 193 0.95 12.68 7.07
N VAL A 194 0.77 11.50 6.47
CA VAL A 194 -0.36 10.59 6.69
C VAL A 194 0.15 9.25 7.20
N GLN A 195 -0.55 8.65 8.15
CA GLN A 195 -0.23 7.33 8.70
C GLN A 195 -1.46 6.42 8.68
N PHE A 196 -1.29 5.19 8.20
CA PHE A 196 -2.33 4.16 8.21
C PHE A 196 -2.15 3.20 9.39
N ASP A 197 -3.01 3.34 10.39
CA ASP A 197 -2.95 2.66 11.68
C ASP A 197 -3.58 1.26 11.63
N ARG A 198 -3.14 0.35 12.51
CA ARG A 198 -3.68 -1.02 12.64
C ARG A 198 -4.93 -1.09 13.51
#